data_AF-A0A9Q2XLY3-F1
#
_entry.id   AF-A0A9Q2XLY3-F1
#
_cell.length_a   1.000
_cell.length_b   1.000
_cell.length_c   1.000
_cell.angle_alpha   90.00
_cell.angle_beta   90.00
_cell.angle_gamma   90.00
#
_symmetry.space_group_name_H-M   'P 1'
#
loop_
_entity.id
_entity.type
_entity.pdbx_description
1 polymer ?
#
loop_
_entity_poly.entity_id
_entity_poly.type
_entity_poly.pdbx_seq_one_letter_code
_entity_poly.pdbx_strand_id
1 'polypeptide(L)'
;MKNKSTIFEHLTSSRNMLLNGRPNVHVEPCLKLALSALSEVELPYIRAILETCLAEVLLQIERTDFRSAGLILNLIHNLPHDQASEERWDIDYFLGSELCGFLEHFNEINSSRKITLCVMKNIGVQHTDRH
;
A
#
# COMPACT_ATOMS: atom_id res chain seq x y z
N MET A 1 -14.44 17.91 -11.60
CA MET A 1 -14.21 17.31 -10.26
C MET A 1 -13.31 16.11 -10.46
N LYS A 2 -12.05 16.16 -10.01
CA LYS A 2 -11.19 14.98 -9.99
C LYS A 2 -11.81 14.02 -8.98
N ASN A 3 -12.26 12.84 -9.41
CA ASN A 3 -12.66 11.78 -8.50
C ASN A 3 -11.48 11.56 -7.55
N LYS A 4 -11.69 11.69 -6.24
CA LYS A 4 -10.77 11.07 -5.28
C LYS A 4 -10.62 9.62 -5.75
N SER A 5 -9.39 9.22 -6.05
CA SER A 5 -9.11 7.96 -6.73
C SER A 5 -9.80 6.83 -5.96
N THR A 6 -10.76 6.16 -6.61
CA THR A 6 -11.53 5.02 -6.08
C THR A 6 -10.63 3.93 -5.52
N ILE A 7 -9.39 3.83 -6.03
CA ILE A 7 -8.31 2.99 -5.53
C ILE A 7 -8.10 3.21 -4.03
N PHE A 8 -7.87 4.44 -3.59
CA PHE A 8 -7.49 4.73 -2.20
C PHE A 8 -8.65 4.56 -1.21
N GLU A 9 -9.88 4.78 -1.68
CA GLU A 9 -11.08 4.43 -0.93
C GLU A 9 -11.19 2.91 -0.74
N HIS A 10 -10.91 2.13 -1.80
CA HIS A 10 -10.84 0.67 -1.71
C HIS A 10 -9.70 0.18 -0.81
N LEU A 11 -8.51 0.80 -0.86
CA LEU A 11 -7.39 0.48 0.03
C LEU A 11 -7.77 0.75 1.49
N THR A 12 -8.32 1.92 1.79
CA THR A 12 -8.68 2.33 3.15
C THR A 12 -9.80 1.46 3.72
N SER A 13 -10.86 1.19 2.95
CA SER A 13 -11.96 0.35 3.44
C SER A 13 -11.51 -1.10 3.65
N SER A 14 -10.72 -1.65 2.73
CA SER A 14 -10.17 -3.00 2.83
C SER A 14 -9.25 -3.15 4.03
N ARG A 15 -8.37 -2.15 4.27
CA ARG A 15 -7.50 -2.09 5.45
C ARG A 15 -8.28 -2.17 6.74
N ASN A 16 -9.33 -1.36 6.87
CA ASN A 16 -10.18 -1.34 8.07
C ASN A 16 -10.92 -2.66 8.26
N MET A 17 -11.40 -3.30 7.18
CA MET A 17 -12.06 -4.60 7.28
C MET A 17 -11.09 -5.72 7.72
N LEU A 18 -9.88 -5.74 7.15
CA LEU A 18 -8.88 -6.76 7.44
C LEU A 18 -8.26 -6.64 8.82
N LEU A 19 -7.95 -5.42 9.29
CA LEU A 19 -7.42 -5.21 10.64
C LEU A 19 -8.43 -5.55 11.74
N ASN A 20 -9.74 -5.54 11.44
CA ASN A 20 -10.78 -6.02 12.33
C ASN A 20 -10.89 -7.56 12.37
N GLY A 21 -10.05 -8.29 11.62
CA GLY A 21 -9.93 -9.75 11.66
C GLY A 21 -11.15 -10.51 11.14
N ARG A 22 -12.07 -9.84 10.45
CA ARG A 22 -13.29 -10.47 9.94
C ARG A 22 -13.15 -10.78 8.45
N PRO A 23 -13.38 -12.03 8.02
CA PRO A 23 -13.47 -12.33 6.59
C PRO A 23 -14.61 -11.50 5.99
N ASN A 24 -14.30 -10.79 4.92
CA ASN A 24 -15.27 -9.95 4.23
C ASN A 24 -15.17 -10.22 2.73
N VAL A 25 -16.28 -10.74 2.19
CA VAL A 25 -16.42 -11.15 0.79
C VAL A 25 -16.19 -10.00 -0.21
N HIS A 26 -16.23 -8.75 0.26
CA HIS A 26 -16.04 -7.57 -0.57
C HIS A 26 -14.58 -7.10 -0.67
N VAL A 27 -13.69 -7.53 0.24
CA VAL A 27 -12.30 -7.07 0.27
C VAL A 27 -11.55 -7.48 -0.99
N GLU A 28 -11.56 -8.77 -1.34
CA GLU A 28 -10.83 -9.28 -2.49
C GLU A 28 -11.32 -8.65 -3.82
N PRO A 29 -12.63 -8.56 -4.11
CA PRO A 29 -13.12 -7.82 -5.28
C PRO A 29 -12.67 -6.35 -5.31
N CYS A 30 -12.76 -5.63 -4.19
CA CYS A 30 -12.34 -4.22 -4.12
C CYS A 30 -10.84 -4.06 -4.41
N LEU A 31 -10.00 -4.94 -3.87
CA LEU A 31 -8.56 -4.90 -4.12
C LEU A 31 -8.20 -5.29 -5.56
N LYS A 32 -8.94 -6.21 -6.19
CA LYS A 32 -8.78 -6.53 -7.62
C LYS A 32 -9.14 -5.34 -8.51
N LEU A 33 -10.19 -4.60 -8.16
CA LEU A 33 -10.54 -3.35 -8.86
C LEU A 33 -9.43 -2.31 -8.69
N ALA A 34 -8.93 -2.10 -7.47
CA ALA A 34 -7.82 -1.19 -7.20
C ALA A 34 -6.56 -1.56 -8.01
N LEU A 35 -6.23 -2.85 -8.09
CA LEU A 35 -5.11 -3.35 -8.89
C LEU A 35 -5.30 -3.07 -10.39
N SER A 36 -6.51 -3.27 -10.92
CA SER A 36 -6.83 -3.01 -12.33
C SER A 36 -6.79 -1.53 -12.73
N ALA A 37 -6.98 -0.64 -11.76
CA ALA A 37 -6.98 0.82 -11.95
C ALA A 37 -5.61 1.47 -11.70
N LEU A 38 -4.54 0.71 -11.42
CA LEU A 38 -3.22 1.28 -11.12
C LEU A 38 -2.63 2.17 -12.22
N SER A 39 -3.06 2.01 -13.48
CA SER A 39 -2.68 2.90 -14.57
C SER A 39 -3.12 4.37 -14.34
N GLU A 40 -4.10 4.60 -13.47
CA GLU A 40 -4.60 5.92 -13.10
C GLU A 40 -3.71 6.65 -12.06
N VAL A 41 -2.80 5.94 -11.39
CA VAL A 41 -1.85 6.55 -10.45
C VAL A 41 -0.76 7.27 -11.23
N GLU A 42 -0.67 8.59 -11.10
CA GLU A 42 0.22 9.43 -11.94
C GLU A 42 1.70 9.18 -11.63
N LEU A 43 2.02 8.78 -10.40
CA LEU A 43 3.38 8.62 -9.88
C LEU A 43 3.92 7.20 -10.15
N PRO A 44 4.92 7.02 -11.04
CA PRO A 44 5.38 5.68 -11.42
C PRO A 44 5.96 4.87 -10.27
N TYR A 45 6.71 5.50 -9.37
CA TYR A 45 7.32 4.81 -8.21
C TYR A 45 6.26 4.37 -7.20
N ILE A 46 5.20 5.15 -6.98
CA ILE A 46 4.06 4.74 -6.16
C ILE A 46 3.30 3.60 -6.84
N ARG A 47 3.08 3.68 -8.16
CA ARG A 47 2.42 2.61 -8.91
C ARG A 47 3.14 1.27 -8.72
N ALA A 48 4.47 1.26 -8.80
CA ALA A 48 5.29 0.06 -8.58
C ALA A 48 5.18 -0.49 -7.15
N ILE A 49 5.13 0.41 -6.14
CA ILE A 49 4.90 0.02 -4.74
C ILE A 49 3.52 -0.61 -4.59
N LEU A 50 2.47 0.05 -5.08
CA LEU A 50 1.09 -0.42 -4.98
C LEU A 50 0.89 -1.75 -5.69
N GLU A 51 1.44 -1.93 -6.90
CA GLU A 51 1.37 -3.19 -7.65
C GLU A 51 1.96 -4.36 -6.84
N THR A 52 3.17 -4.16 -6.31
CA THR A 52 3.84 -5.19 -5.50
C THR A 52 3.07 -5.51 -4.23
N CYS A 53 2.61 -4.48 -3.52
CA CYS A 53 1.94 -4.65 -2.24
C CYS A 53 0.54 -5.24 -2.40
N LEU A 54 -0.25 -4.80 -3.39
CA LEU A 54 -1.58 -5.32 -3.66
C LEU A 54 -1.56 -6.79 -4.10
N ALA A 55 -0.61 -7.17 -4.97
CA ALA A 55 -0.43 -8.57 -5.34
C ALA A 55 -0.13 -9.44 -4.12
N GLU A 56 0.68 -8.92 -3.19
CA GLU A 56 1.01 -9.62 -1.95
C GLU A 56 -0.18 -9.69 -0.99
N VAL A 57 -0.96 -8.62 -0.84
CA VAL A 57 -2.18 -8.60 -0.02
C VAL A 57 -3.17 -9.66 -0.50
N LEU A 58 -3.39 -9.76 -1.82
CA LEU A 58 -4.27 -10.78 -2.40
C LEU A 58 -3.77 -12.19 -2.09
N LEU A 59 -2.46 -12.44 -2.21
CA LEU A 59 -1.86 -13.72 -1.86
C LEU A 59 -2.04 -14.06 -0.36
N GLN A 60 -1.92 -13.08 0.54
CA GLN A 60 -2.16 -13.30 1.97
C GLN A 60 -3.64 -13.60 2.26
N ILE A 61 -4.57 -12.92 1.58
CA ILE A 61 -6.01 -13.19 1.67
C ILE A 61 -6.31 -14.63 1.22
N GLU A 62 -5.76 -15.08 0.08
CA GLU A 62 -5.90 -16.45 -0.41
C GLU A 62 -5.39 -17.49 0.59
N ARG A 63 -4.35 -17.14 1.35
CA ARG A 63 -3.78 -17.95 2.44
C ARG A 63 -4.51 -17.79 3.78
N THR A 64 -5.60 -17.03 3.82
CA THR A 64 -6.38 -16.69 5.02
C THR A 64 -5.59 -15.91 6.09
N ASP A 65 -4.46 -15.30 5.73
CA ASP A 65 -3.67 -14.43 6.58
C ASP A 65 -4.13 -12.96 6.47
N PHE A 66 -5.31 -12.71 7.03
CA PHE A 66 -5.94 -11.38 6.98
C PHE A 66 -5.18 -10.33 7.79
N ARG A 67 -4.43 -10.74 8.82
CA ARG A 67 -3.64 -9.82 9.64
C ARG A 67 -2.46 -9.28 8.83
N SER A 68 -1.69 -10.15 8.18
CA SER A 68 -0.61 -9.72 7.28
C SER A 68 -1.16 -8.85 6.15
N ALA A 69 -2.26 -9.26 5.51
CA ALA A 69 -2.93 -8.47 4.48
C ALA A 69 -3.28 -7.04 4.97
N GLY A 70 -3.86 -6.94 6.18
CA GLY A 70 -4.24 -5.67 6.80
C GLY A 70 -3.03 -4.79 7.13
N LEU A 71 -1.95 -5.36 7.65
CA LEU A 71 -0.71 -4.63 7.96
C LEU A 71 -0.03 -4.08 6.71
N ILE A 72 -0.02 -4.84 5.61
CA ILE A 72 0.50 -4.38 4.32
C ILE A 72 -0.34 -3.22 3.78
N LEU A 73 -1.67 -3.34 3.82
CA LEU A 73 -2.54 -2.23 3.41
C LEU A 73 -2.36 -1.00 4.32
N ASN A 74 -2.13 -1.21 5.61
CA ASN A 74 -1.87 -0.12 6.55
C ASN A 74 -0.61 0.68 6.19
N LEU A 75 0.41 0.03 5.63
CA LEU A 75 1.60 0.71 5.12
C LEU A 75 1.31 1.58 3.89
N ILE A 76 0.46 1.12 2.96
CA ILE A 76 0.35 1.74 1.63
C ILE A 76 -0.87 2.66 1.45
N HIS A 77 -1.84 2.65 2.37
CA HIS A 77 -3.12 3.33 2.16
C HIS A 77 -3.04 4.87 2.08
N ASN A 78 -1.94 5.48 2.54
CA ASN A 78 -1.74 6.93 2.54
C ASN A 78 -0.71 7.41 1.51
N LEU A 79 -0.21 6.52 0.65
CA LEU A 79 0.74 6.91 -0.39
C LEU A 79 0.14 7.97 -1.32
N PRO A 80 0.94 8.91 -1.85
CA PRO A 80 0.45 9.93 -2.76
C PRO A 80 -0.02 9.29 -4.08
N HIS A 81 -1.11 9.78 -4.65
CA HIS A 81 -1.71 9.20 -5.86
C HIS A 81 -1.51 10.08 -7.11
N ASP A 82 -1.27 11.36 -6.89
CA ASP A 82 -1.03 12.38 -7.91
C ASP A 82 0.06 13.36 -7.45
N GLN A 83 0.54 14.20 -8.36
CA GLN A 83 1.58 15.18 -8.03
C GLN A 83 1.21 16.10 -6.86
N ALA A 84 -0.04 16.57 -6.82
CA ALA A 84 -0.49 17.48 -5.77
C ALA A 84 -0.45 16.83 -4.38
N SER A 85 -0.73 15.53 -4.29
CA SER A 85 -0.59 14.76 -3.05
C SER A 85 0.87 14.44 -2.73
N GLU A 86 1.74 14.23 -3.72
CA GLU A 86 3.20 14.06 -3.51
C GLU A 86 3.83 15.31 -2.89
N GLU A 87 3.50 16.51 -3.38
CA GLU A 87 4.01 17.77 -2.84
C GLU A 87 3.63 18.02 -1.37
N ARG A 88 2.52 17.43 -0.93
CA ARG A 88 2.04 17.52 0.47
C ARG A 88 2.41 16.30 1.30
N TRP A 89 3.03 15.29 0.70
CA TRP A 89 3.33 14.04 1.36
C TRP A 89 4.53 14.23 2.29
N ASP A 90 4.33 13.94 3.57
CA ASP A 90 5.40 13.95 4.56
C ASP A 90 6.14 12.61 4.50
N ILE A 91 7.19 12.58 3.69
CA ILE A 91 8.06 11.41 3.53
C ILE A 91 8.78 11.05 4.83
N ASP A 92 9.16 12.03 5.64
CA ASP A 92 9.86 11.80 6.90
C ASP A 92 8.91 11.13 7.91
N TYR A 93 7.64 11.55 7.95
CA TYR A 93 6.59 10.87 8.70
C TYR A 93 6.35 9.44 8.17
N PHE A 94 6.26 9.25 6.85
CA PHE A 94 6.09 7.91 6.28
C PHE A 94 7.23 6.97 6.70
N LEU A 95 8.48 7.41 6.56
CA LEU A 95 9.66 6.61 6.91
C LEU A 95 9.79 6.39 8.42
N GLY A 96 9.56 7.43 9.22
CA GLY A 96 9.75 7.40 10.67
C GLY A 96 8.59 6.80 11.46
N SER A 97 7.37 6.77 10.90
CA SER A 97 6.17 6.29 11.59
C SER A 97 5.50 5.13 10.87
N GLU A 98 5.08 5.30 9.61
CA GLU A 98 4.28 4.27 8.92
C GLU A 98 5.13 3.04 8.56
N LEU A 99 6.32 3.24 7.98
CA LEU A 99 7.26 2.16 7.69
C LEU A 99 7.80 1.53 8.98
N CYS A 100 8.15 2.34 9.98
CA CYS A 100 8.58 1.83 11.29
C CYS A 100 7.50 0.93 11.91
N GLY A 101 6.24 1.37 11.95
CA GLY A 101 5.13 0.57 12.47
C GLY A 101 4.90 -0.73 11.69
N PHE A 102 5.10 -0.73 10.37
CA PHE A 102 5.09 -1.97 9.58
C PHE A 102 6.24 -2.91 9.98
N LEU A 103 7.45 -2.37 10.19
CA LEU A 103 8.64 -3.12 10.54
C LEU A 103 8.60 -3.71 11.96
N GLU A 104 7.80 -3.17 12.88
CA GLU A 104 7.53 -3.81 14.18
C GLU A 104 6.93 -5.22 14.03
N HIS A 105 6.24 -5.47 12.92
CA HIS A 105 5.64 -6.76 12.58
C HIS A 105 6.46 -7.56 11.55
N PHE A 106 7.74 -7.26 11.39
CA PHE A 106 8.58 -7.86 10.35
C PHE A 106 8.59 -9.40 10.35
N ASN A 107 8.57 -10.02 11.53
CA ASN A 107 8.57 -11.47 11.68
C ASN A 107 7.17 -12.11 11.57
N GLU A 108 6.10 -11.31 11.66
CA GLU A 108 4.72 -11.78 11.53
C GLU A 108 4.31 -11.86 10.04
N ILE A 109 4.79 -10.90 9.24
CA ILE A 109 4.40 -10.77 7.84
C ILE A 109 5.37 -11.56 6.96
N ASN A 110 4.88 -12.65 6.34
CA ASN A 110 5.70 -13.55 5.51
C ASN A 110 6.47 -12.84 4.38
N SER A 111 5.95 -11.72 3.89
CA SER A 111 6.49 -10.93 2.78
C SER A 111 7.13 -9.61 3.21
N SER A 112 7.34 -9.39 4.52
CA SER A 112 7.90 -8.16 5.08
C SER A 112 9.16 -7.70 4.35
N ARG A 113 10.15 -8.58 4.21
CA ARG A 113 11.41 -8.28 3.51
C ARG A 113 11.19 -7.82 2.08
N LYS A 114 10.32 -8.50 1.33
CA LYS A 114 10.02 -8.17 -0.08
C LYS A 114 9.38 -6.79 -0.16
N ILE A 115 8.42 -6.50 0.71
CA ILE A 115 7.69 -5.23 0.75
C ILE A 115 8.62 -4.10 1.16
N THR A 116 9.37 -4.25 2.26
CA THR A 116 10.32 -3.24 2.73
C THR A 116 11.34 -2.89 1.65
N LEU A 117 11.94 -3.90 0.99
CA LEU A 117 12.89 -3.65 -0.10
C LEU A 117 12.24 -2.95 -1.30
N CYS A 118 11.01 -3.33 -1.66
CA CYS A 118 10.28 -2.68 -2.75
C CYS A 118 10.00 -1.20 -2.43
N VAL A 119 9.46 -0.91 -1.24
CA VAL A 119 9.17 0.45 -0.78
C VAL A 119 10.44 1.29 -0.76
N MET A 120 11.48 0.82 -0.08
CA MET A 120 12.74 1.56 0.05
C MET A 120 13.43 1.78 -1.29
N LYS A 121 13.40 0.80 -2.21
CA LYS A 121 13.97 0.96 -3.55
C LYS A 121 13.25 2.05 -4.34
N ASN A 122 11.92 2.02 -4.38
CA ASN A 122 11.14 2.95 -5.20
C ASN A 122 11.16 4.37 -4.64
N ILE A 123 11.11 4.52 -3.31
CA ILE A 123 11.30 5.82 -2.65
C ILE A 123 12.73 6.32 -2.87
N GLY A 124 13.73 5.45 -2.67
CA GLY A 124 15.14 5.82 -2.85
C GLY A 124 15.44 6.37 -4.24
N VAL A 125 15.06 5.64 -5.30
CA VAL A 125 15.27 6.05 -6.70
C VAL A 125 14.66 7.43 -6.99
N GLN A 126 13.43 7.67 -6.53
CA GLN A 126 12.74 8.95 -6.76
C GLN A 126 13.46 10.15 -6.10
N HIS A 127 14.12 9.94 -4.95
CA HIS A 127 14.71 11.02 -4.16
C HIS A 127 16.23 11.16 -4.35
N THR A 128 16.93 10.16 -4.91
CA THR A 128 18.34 10.31 -5.32
C THR A 128 18.50 10.97 -6.69
N ASP A 129 17.51 10.85 -7.59
CA ASP A 129 17.59 11.38 -8.96
C ASP A 129 17.19 12.87 -9.06
N ARG A 130 16.92 13.54 -7.93
CA ARG A 130 16.57 14.98 -7.86
C ARG A 130 17.75 15.90 -7.48
N HIS A 131 18.98 15.38 -7.46
CA HIS A 131 20.22 16.12 -7.21
C HIS A 131 21.18 16.02 -8.39
#